data_AF-A0A7Y0SNV8-F1
#
_entry.id   AF-A0A7Y0SNV8-F1
#
_cell.length_a   1.000
_cell.length_b   1.000
_cell.length_c   1.000
_cell.angle_alpha   90.00
_cell.angle_beta   90.00
_cell.angle_gamma   90.00
#
_symmetry.space_group_name_H-M   'P 1'
#
loop_
_entity.id
_entity.type
_entity.pdbx_description
1 polymer ?
#
loop_
_entity_poly.entity_id
_entity_poly.type
_entity_poly.pdbx_seq_one_letter_code
_entity_poly.pdbx_strand_id
1 'polypeptide(L)'
;MPLKMTLIALAVMAASSQPQADTSLAPPVSLAQSYQDGIDVSEYWYSEKLDGVRAYWTGQHLVTRNGNRIYAPDWFTGPLPD
;
A
#
# COMPACT_ATOMS: atom_id res chain seq x y z
N MET A 1 -12.72 42.51 -7.15
CA MET A 1 -11.50 41.68 -6.95
C MET A 1 -11.74 40.36 -6.18
N PRO A 2 -12.67 40.24 -5.20
CA PRO A 2 -12.77 39.00 -4.40
C PRO A 2 -13.39 37.81 -5.17
N LEU A 3 -14.38 38.07 -6.04
CA LEU A 3 -15.11 37.00 -6.75
C LEU A 3 -14.23 36.17 -7.69
N LYS A 4 -13.24 36.80 -8.33
CA LYS A 4 -12.26 36.12 -9.19
C LYS A 4 -11.32 35.23 -8.38
N MET A 5 -10.92 35.67 -7.19
CA MET A 5 -10.10 34.87 -6.28
C MET A 5 -10.89 33.69 -5.69
N THR A 6 -12.18 33.87 -5.40
CA THR A 6 -13.08 32.78 -4.97
C THR A 6 -13.25 31.72 -6.06
N LEU A 7 -13.41 32.13 -7.32
CA LEU A 7 -13.54 31.20 -8.45
C LEU A 7 -12.25 30.41 -8.70
N ILE A 8 -11.08 31.05 -8.56
CA ILE A 8 -9.77 30.37 -8.68
C ILE A 8 -9.60 29.36 -7.53
N ALA A 9 -9.94 29.73 -6.29
CA ALA A 9 -9.85 28.81 -5.16
C ALA A 9 -10.77 27.58 -5.32
N LEU A 10 -11.99 27.77 -5.83
CA LEU A 10 -12.92 26.67 -6.09
C LEU A 10 -12.44 25.75 -7.22
N ALA A 11 -11.83 26.31 -8.26
CA ALA A 11 -11.24 25.53 -9.36
C ALA A 11 -10.01 24.71 -8.91
N VAL A 12 -9.18 25.24 -8.00
CA VAL A 12 -8.03 24.53 -7.42
C VAL A 12 -8.49 23.35 -6.55
N MET A 13 -9.56 23.51 -5.77
CA MET A 13 -10.14 22.44 -4.95
C MET A 13 -10.82 21.34 -5.78
N ALA A 14 -11.40 21.68 -6.94
CA ALA A 14 -12.01 20.71 -7.84
C ALA A 14 -10.98 19.89 -8.65
N ALA A 15 -9.78 20.45 -8.87
CA ALA A 15 -8.71 19.81 -9.63
C ALA A 15 -7.84 18.85 -8.79
N SER A 16 -7.96 18.84 -7.46
CA SER A 16 -7.23 17.91 -6.61
C SER A 16 -7.91 16.54 -6.56
N SER A 17 -7.76 15.76 -7.64
CA SER A 17 -8.03 14.32 -7.63
C SER A 17 -6.91 13.61 -6.86
N GLN A 18 -6.98 13.58 -5.52
CA GLN A 18 -6.09 12.70 -4.78
C GLN A 18 -6.55 11.25 -4.99
N PRO A 19 -5.64 10.32 -5.30
CA PRO A 19 -5.97 8.90 -5.29
C PRO A 19 -6.37 8.54 -3.86
N GLN A 20 -7.66 8.35 -3.63
CA GLN A 20 -8.19 7.91 -2.35
C GLN A 20 -7.88 6.42 -2.20
N ALA A 21 -7.26 6.05 -1.08
CA ALA A 21 -7.07 4.65 -0.70
C ALA A 21 -8.44 3.96 -0.66
N ASP A 22 -8.61 2.88 -1.42
CA ASP A 22 -9.79 2.04 -1.25
C ASP A 22 -9.53 1.08 -0.10
N THR A 23 -10.03 1.43 1.08
CA THR A 23 -9.85 0.64 2.30
C THR A 23 -10.49 -0.75 2.20
N SER A 24 -11.40 -0.99 1.25
CA SER A 24 -11.95 -2.32 0.99
C SER A 24 -10.91 -3.30 0.45
N LEU A 25 -9.82 -2.78 -0.14
CA LEU A 25 -8.70 -3.55 -0.66
C LEU A 25 -7.57 -3.73 0.36
N ALA A 26 -7.70 -3.18 1.58
CA ALA A 26 -6.66 -3.31 2.59
C ALA A 26 -6.56 -4.78 3.05
N PRO A 27 -5.42 -5.45 2.79
CA PRO A 27 -5.28 -6.87 3.12
C PRO A 27 -5.18 -7.06 4.64
N PRO A 28 -5.78 -8.14 5.20
CA PRO A 28 -5.64 -8.48 6.60
C PRO A 28 -4.23 -9.03 6.86
N VAL A 29 -3.27 -8.13 7.07
CA VAL A 29 -1.87 -8.50 7.28
C VAL A 29 -1.54 -8.62 8.76
N SER A 30 -0.92 -9.76 9.14
CA SER A 30 -0.33 -9.89 10.47
C SER A 30 0.87 -8.95 10.63
N LEU A 31 1.00 -8.38 11.83
CA LEU A 31 2.12 -7.54 12.25
C LEU A 31 3.11 -8.38 13.04
N ALA A 32 4.39 -8.19 12.76
CA ALA A 32 5.45 -8.83 13.53
C ALA A 32 5.49 -8.25 14.96
N GLN A 33 5.80 -9.11 15.92
CA GLN A 33 6.10 -8.72 17.29
C GLN A 33 7.62 -8.58 17.46
N SER A 34 8.03 -7.77 18.43
CA SER A 34 9.43 -7.75 18.86
C SER A 34 9.80 -9.11 19.43
N TYR A 35 11.01 -9.56 19.10
CA TYR A 35 11.59 -10.78 19.66
C TYR A 35 11.62 -10.73 21.19
N GLN A 36 11.37 -11.87 21.83
CA GLN A 36 11.41 -12.06 23.27
C GLN A 36 12.45 -13.14 23.58
N ASP A 37 13.31 -12.88 24.56
CA ASP A 37 14.31 -13.85 24.99
C ASP A 37 13.64 -15.10 25.57
N GLY A 38 14.28 -16.26 25.37
CA GLY A 38 13.85 -17.54 25.92
C GLY A 38 12.90 -18.34 25.03
N ILE A 39 12.59 -17.89 23.82
CA ILE A 39 11.93 -18.74 22.82
C ILE A 39 12.93 -19.72 22.20
N ASP A 40 12.47 -20.94 21.90
CA ASP A 40 13.27 -21.90 21.13
C ASP A 40 13.23 -21.51 19.65
N VAL A 41 14.30 -20.87 19.17
CA VAL A 41 14.42 -20.40 17.79
C VAL A 41 14.46 -21.54 16.77
N SER A 42 14.74 -22.79 17.19
CA SER A 42 14.76 -23.94 16.28
C SER A 42 13.38 -24.33 15.76
N GLU A 43 12.32 -23.88 16.43
CA GLU A 43 10.92 -24.09 16.02
C GLU A 43 10.46 -23.09 14.95
N TYR A 44 11.30 -22.11 14.57
CA TYR A 44 10.94 -21.01 13.70
C TYR A 44 11.77 -20.97 12.42
N TRP A 45 11.11 -20.61 11.32
CA TRP A 45 11.81 -20.16 10.13
C TRP A 45 12.29 -18.72 10.31
N TYR A 46 13.54 -18.45 9.93
CA TYR A 46 14.12 -17.10 9.95
C TYR A 46 14.49 -16.65 8.54
N SER A 47 14.44 -15.34 8.33
CA SER A 47 14.79 -14.68 7.07
C SER A 47 15.31 -13.27 7.35
N GLU A 48 16.03 -12.69 6.38
CA GLU A 48 16.49 -11.30 6.47
C GLU A 48 15.31 -10.32 6.45
N LYS A 49 15.35 -9.30 7.32
CA LYS A 49 14.40 -8.19 7.25
C LYS A 49 14.78 -7.25 6.10
N LEU A 50 14.11 -7.39 4.96
CA LEU A 50 14.26 -6.48 3.83
C LEU A 50 13.61 -5.11 4.14
N ASP A 51 14.36 -4.02 3.94
CA ASP A 51 13.86 -2.65 4.13
C ASP A 51 13.23 -2.09 2.85
N GLY A 52 12.14 -2.74 2.42
CA GLY A 52 11.38 -2.37 1.23
C GLY A 52 9.97 -1.86 1.54
N VAL A 53 9.15 -1.78 0.49
CA VAL A 53 7.72 -1.48 0.62
C VAL A 53 6.92 -2.78 0.57
N ARG A 54 6.13 -3.05 1.60
CA ARG A 54 5.24 -4.23 1.62
C ARG A 54 4.15 -4.09 0.57
N ALA A 55 4.05 -5.07 -0.32
CA ALA A 55 2.97 -5.20 -1.30
C ALA A 55 2.23 -6.52 -1.09
N TYR A 56 0.91 -6.48 -1.21
CA TYR A 56 0.03 -7.63 -1.25
C TYR A 56 -0.45 -7.82 -2.67
N TRP A 57 -0.32 -9.04 -3.19
CA TRP A 57 -0.84 -9.42 -4.49
C TRP A 57 -2.27 -9.95 -4.34
N THR A 58 -3.22 -9.32 -5.01
CA THR A 58 -4.65 -9.69 -4.93
C THR A 58 -5.08 -10.73 -5.97
N GLY A 59 -4.15 -11.32 -6.72
CA GLY A 59 -4.44 -12.07 -7.96
C GLY A 59 -4.54 -11.19 -9.21
N GLN A 60 -4.62 -9.85 -9.04
CA GLN A 60 -4.78 -8.91 -10.16
C GLN A 60 -3.92 -7.66 -9.99
N HIS A 61 -3.80 -7.14 -8.76
CA HIS A 61 -3.12 -5.89 -8.47
C HIS A 61 -2.21 -6.03 -7.26
N LEU A 62 -1.15 -5.22 -7.24
CA LEU A 62 -0.36 -5.00 -6.04
C LEU A 62 -0.99 -3.89 -5.21
N VAL A 63 -1.13 -4.11 -3.91
CA VAL A 63 -1.75 -3.18 -2.96
C VAL A 63 -0.82 -3.00 -1.75
N THR A 64 -0.58 -1.77 -1.32
CA THR A 64 0.17 -1.47 -0.10
C THR A 64 -0.60 -1.91 1.15
N ARG A 65 0.07 -1.93 2.31
CA ARG A 65 -0.58 -2.23 3.60
C ARG A 65 -1.87 -1.43 3.86
N ASN A 66 -1.93 -0.18 3.41
CA ASN A 66 -3.06 0.72 3.69
C ASN A 66 -4.14 0.71 2.58
N GLY A 67 -4.08 -0.20 1.62
CA GLY A 67 -5.08 -0.29 0.53
C GLY A 67 -4.75 0.53 -0.72
N ASN A 68 -3.60 1.21 -0.79
CA ASN A 68 -3.22 1.94 -2.00
C ASN A 68 -2.74 0.98 -3.10
N ARG A 69 -3.28 1.10 -4.31
CA ARG A 69 -2.80 0.36 -5.48
C ARG A 69 -1.40 0.80 -5.89
N ILE A 70 -0.53 -0.17 -6.20
CA ILE A 70 0.76 0.03 -6.82
C ILE A 70 0.61 -0.26 -8.31
N TYR A 71 0.85 0.75 -9.15
CA TYR A 71 0.79 0.63 -10.60
C TYR A 71 2.11 0.08 -11.14
N ALA A 72 2.32 -1.22 -10.99
CA ALA A 72 3.44 -1.92 -11.60
C ALA A 72 3.19 -2.12 -13.11
N PRO A 73 4.24 -2.12 -13.96
CA PRO A 73 4.11 -2.46 -15.38
C PRO A 73 3.60 -3.89 -15.60
N ASP A 74 2.88 -4.12 -16.69
CA ASP A 74 2.27 -5.42 -16.99
C ASP A 74 3.27 -6.58 -17.02
N TRP A 75 4.48 -6.34 -17.54
CA TRP A 75 5.53 -7.36 -17.60
C TRP A 75 5.99 -7.81 -16.20
N PHE A 76 5.84 -6.97 -15.17
CA PHE A 76 6.26 -7.28 -13.81
C PHE A 76 5.27 -8.21 -13.11
N THR A 77 3.96 -7.98 -13.30
CA THR A 77 2.91 -8.78 -12.67
C THR A 77 2.44 -9.95 -13.52
N GLY A 78 2.68 -9.94 -14.83
CA GLY A 78 2.25 -10.99 -15.75
C GLY A 78 2.66 -12.42 -15.38
N PRO A 79 3.83 -12.67 -14.77
CA PRO A 79 4.23 -14.00 -14.32
C PRO A 79 3.65 -14.43 -12.96
N LEU A 80 2.94 -13.56 -12.24
CA LEU A 80 2.38 -13.88 -10.92
C LEU A 80 1.16 -14.80 -11.05
N PRO A 81 0.90 -15.67 -10.05
CA PRO A 81 -0.27 -16.55 -10.06
C PRO A 81 -1.59 -15.79 -9.86
N ASP A 82 -2.69 -16.41 -10.27
CA ASP A 82 -4.05 -15.93 -9.96
C ASP A 82 -4.40 -16.08 -8.46
#